data_AF-A0A2T5BNN6-F1
#
_entry.id   AF-A0A2T5BNN6-F1
#
_cell.length_a   1.000
_cell.length_b   1.000
_cell.length_c   1.000
_cell.angle_alpha   90.00
_cell.angle_beta   90.00
_cell.angle_gamma   90.00
#
_symmetry.space_group_name_H-M   'P 1'
#
loop_
_entity.id
_entity.type
_entity.pdbx_description
1 polymer ?
#
loop_
_entity_poly.entity_id
_entity_poly.type
_entity_poly.pdbx_seq_one_letter_code
_entity_poly.pdbx_strand_id
1 'polypeptide(L)'
;MTKLDSHETKTAFAARVGLTKGRISQLVAEGLPVRADGRIDVAVGLAWIEDNLDPARRNKGGAVPTRATTTLAEAKRLHEIVKVQRAKLAFEREQGQLVETAAATRTVFARARAERDAHMAWVQRTAPLLAAELGADPRATFAALDRMMREHLEHLADLPLGSLSDGA
;
A
#
# COMPACT_ATOMS: atom_id res chain seq x y z
N MET A 1 10.96 -4.71 -16.80
CA MET A 1 10.21 -3.48 -16.49
C MET A 1 11.22 -2.35 -16.45
N THR A 2 11.19 -1.48 -17.46
CA THR A 2 12.13 -0.36 -17.60
C THR A 2 11.96 0.56 -16.40
N LYS A 3 13.02 0.77 -15.61
CA LYS A 3 13.03 1.78 -14.54
C LYS A 3 12.61 3.10 -15.17
N LEU A 4 11.39 3.58 -14.89
CA LEU A 4 10.99 4.91 -15.34
C LEU A 4 11.96 5.92 -14.70
N ASP A 5 12.42 6.87 -15.51
CA ASP A 5 13.42 7.87 -15.12
C ASP A 5 13.05 8.50 -13.77
N SER A 6 13.79 8.14 -12.73
CA SER A 6 13.54 8.58 -11.35
C SER A 6 13.98 10.04 -11.12
N HIS A 7 14.49 10.70 -12.17
CA HIS A 7 15.11 12.03 -12.09
C HIS A 7 14.63 12.92 -13.24
N GLU A 8 14.09 14.08 -12.88
CA GLU A 8 13.48 15.01 -13.82
C GLU A 8 14.12 16.39 -13.73
N THR A 9 14.09 17.15 -14.83
CA THR A 9 14.41 18.57 -14.77
C THR A 9 13.39 19.32 -13.92
N LYS A 10 13.76 20.47 -13.36
CA LYS A 10 12.81 21.33 -12.60
C LYS A 10 11.54 21.65 -13.40
N THR A 11 11.64 21.78 -14.72
CA THR A 11 10.50 22.04 -15.62
C THR A 11 9.60 20.80 -15.76
N ALA A 12 10.18 19.62 -15.96
CA ALA A 12 9.41 18.38 -16.05
C ALA A 12 8.73 18.05 -14.72
N PHE A 13 9.44 18.22 -13.60
CA PHE A 13 8.88 18.05 -12.26
C PHE A 13 7.73 19.04 -11.99
N ALA A 14 7.87 20.31 -12.38
CA ALA A 14 6.80 21.31 -12.29
C ALA A 14 5.53 20.87 -13.03
N ALA A 15 5.69 20.34 -14.25
CA ALA A 15 4.58 19.82 -15.05
C ALA A 15 3.92 18.61 -14.38
N ARG A 16 4.72 17.68 -13.82
CA ARG A 16 4.23 16.50 -13.09
C ARG A 16 3.37 16.87 -11.88
N VAL A 17 3.82 17.82 -11.05
CA VAL A 17 3.05 18.26 -9.86
C VAL A 17 1.99 19.34 -10.17
N GLY A 18 1.86 19.77 -11.44
CA GLY A 18 0.91 20.81 -11.83
C GLY A 18 1.17 22.18 -11.17
N LEU A 19 2.42 22.48 -10.83
CA LEU A 19 2.88 23.75 -10.27
C LEU A 19 3.66 24.55 -11.31
N THR A 20 3.80 25.86 -11.10
CA THR A 20 4.60 26.70 -12.01
C THR A 20 6.10 26.48 -11.77
N LYS A 21 6.93 26.68 -12.80
CA LYS A 21 8.40 26.65 -12.67
C LYS A 21 8.91 27.66 -11.62
N GLY A 22 8.25 28.82 -11.52
CA GLY A 22 8.54 29.82 -10.49
C GLY A 22 8.29 29.30 -9.08
N ARG A 23 7.16 28.61 -8.86
CA ARG A 23 6.84 27.97 -7.58
C ARG A 23 7.85 26.88 -7.22
N ILE A 24 8.26 26.04 -8.17
CA ILE A 24 9.33 25.05 -7.93
C ILE A 24 10.66 25.74 -7.56
N SER A 25 11.00 26.84 -8.22
CA SER A 25 12.23 27.59 -7.89
C SER A 25 12.19 28.18 -6.48
N GLN A 26 11.03 28.66 -6.04
CA GLN A 26 10.80 29.08 -4.65
C GLN A 26 10.96 27.91 -3.67
N LEU A 27 10.35 26.75 -3.95
CA LEU A 27 10.47 25.56 -3.10
C LEU A 27 11.92 25.07 -3.00
N VAL A 28 12.72 25.18 -4.07
CA VAL A 28 14.16 24.90 -4.03
C VAL A 28 14.90 25.86 -3.10
N ALA A 29 14.56 27.15 -3.10
CA ALA A 29 15.12 28.09 -2.14
C ALA A 29 14.67 27.80 -0.69
N GLU A 30 13.49 27.21 -0.52
CA GLU A 30 12.94 26.75 0.77
C GLU A 30 13.50 25.37 1.21
N GLY A 31 14.30 24.70 0.38
CA GLY A 31 15.01 23.47 0.73
C GLY A 31 14.60 22.19 -0.02
N LEU A 32 13.80 22.29 -1.09
CA LEU A 32 13.49 21.15 -1.96
C LEU A 32 14.80 20.54 -2.50
N PRO A 33 15.08 19.24 -2.27
CA PRO A 33 16.33 18.62 -2.70
C PRO A 33 16.51 18.65 -4.22
N VAL A 34 17.67 19.15 -4.65
CA VAL A 34 18.10 19.17 -6.04
C VAL A 34 19.49 18.54 -6.12
N ARG A 35 19.69 17.68 -7.10
CA ARG A 35 20.97 17.02 -7.36
C ARG A 35 21.99 18.02 -7.91
N ALA A 36 23.27 17.63 -7.90
CA ALA A 36 24.36 18.46 -8.43
C ALA A 36 24.20 18.82 -9.92
N ASP A 37 23.50 17.99 -10.70
CA ASP A 37 23.18 18.22 -12.12
C ASP A 37 21.93 19.11 -12.34
N GLY A 38 21.32 19.62 -11.26
CA GLY A 38 20.13 20.47 -11.30
C GLY A 38 18.81 19.71 -11.47
N ARG A 39 18.81 18.37 -11.50
CA ARG A 39 17.62 17.54 -11.57
C ARG A 39 17.05 17.23 -10.18
N ILE A 40 15.75 16.94 -10.14
CA ILE A 40 15.01 16.56 -8.94
C ILE A 40 14.76 15.06 -9.03
N ASP A 41 15.09 14.34 -7.95
CA ASP A 41 14.59 12.98 -7.78
C ASP A 41 13.10 13.03 -7.51
N VAL A 42 12.31 12.35 -8.35
CA VAL A 42 10.83 12.48 -8.33
C VAL A 42 10.25 12.01 -7.00
N ALA A 43 10.74 10.89 -6.46
CA ALA A 43 10.24 10.34 -5.21
C ALA A 43 10.60 11.25 -4.02
N VAL A 44 11.87 11.67 -3.94
CA VAL A 44 12.36 12.57 -2.88
C VAL A 44 11.66 13.93 -2.95
N GLY A 45 11.48 14.47 -4.16
CA GLY A 45 10.83 15.74 -4.37
C GLY A 45 9.35 15.73 -3.98
N LEU A 46 8.61 14.69 -4.35
CA LEU A 46 7.20 14.52 -3.97
C LEU A 46 7.04 14.37 -2.45
N ALA A 47 7.86 13.55 -1.81
CA ALA A 47 7.87 13.38 -0.36
C ALA A 47 8.18 14.68 0.37
N TRP A 48 9.22 15.40 -0.06
CA TRP A 48 9.56 16.68 0.55
C TRP A 48 8.43 17.70 0.42
N ILE A 49 7.78 17.81 -0.76
CA ILE A 49 6.69 18.78 -0.94
C ILE A 49 5.49 18.41 -0.07
N GLU A 50 5.14 17.14 0.06
CA GLU A 50 4.07 16.68 0.95
C GLU A 50 4.35 17.06 2.42
N ASP A 51 5.57 16.81 2.89
CA ASP A 51 6.00 17.09 4.27
C ASP A 51 6.16 18.59 4.59
N ASN A 52 6.40 19.42 3.57
CA ASN A 52 6.68 20.85 3.72
C ASN A 52 5.52 21.76 3.28
N LEU A 53 4.50 21.23 2.58
CA LEU A 53 3.26 21.94 2.30
C LEU A 53 2.22 21.86 3.44
N ASP A 54 2.50 21.20 4.58
CA ASP A 54 1.56 21.03 5.73
C ASP A 54 1.38 22.30 6.61
N PRO A 55 0.12 22.73 6.90
CA PRO A 55 -0.19 23.88 7.77
C PRO A 55 0.27 23.84 9.22
N ALA A 56 0.44 22.67 9.82
CA ALA A 56 0.68 22.56 11.26
C ALA A 56 2.14 22.89 11.68
N ARG A 57 3.09 22.96 10.73
CA ARG A 57 4.49 23.33 11.04
C ARG A 57 4.73 24.83 11.25
N ARG A 58 3.71 25.69 11.10
CA ARG A 58 3.77 27.11 11.49
C ARG A 58 2.93 27.46 12.73
N ASN A 59 2.66 26.51 13.63
CA ASN A 59 2.36 26.87 15.03
C ASN A 59 3.65 27.26 15.79
N LYS A 60 4.43 28.19 15.23
CA LYS A 60 5.40 29.00 15.98
C LYS A 60 4.73 30.36 16.27
N GLY A 61 4.16 30.48 17.47
CA GLY A 61 3.67 31.73 18.06
C GLY A 61 2.15 31.85 18.05
N GLY A 62 1.53 31.77 19.23
CA GLY A 62 0.09 31.55 19.43
C GLY A 62 -0.88 32.57 18.82
N ALA A 63 -2.01 32.06 18.35
CA ALA A 63 -3.32 32.72 18.39
C ALA A 63 -4.42 31.66 18.20
N VAL A 64 -5.52 31.81 18.95
CA VAL A 64 -6.67 30.90 19.06
C VAL A 64 -7.50 30.89 17.75
N PRO A 65 -8.04 29.74 17.28
CA PRO A 65 -8.77 29.70 16.02
C PRO A 65 -10.16 30.34 16.17
N THR A 66 -10.40 31.42 15.41
CA THR A 66 -11.75 31.98 15.24
C THR A 66 -12.41 31.31 14.04
N ARG A 67 -13.71 31.04 14.16
CA ARG A 67 -14.54 30.20 13.28
C ARG A 67 -14.52 30.65 11.80
N ALA A 68 -14.04 29.75 10.94
CA ALA A 68 -14.49 29.44 9.58
C ALA A 68 -14.69 30.58 8.56
N THR A 69 -13.59 31.05 7.97
CA THR A 69 -13.53 31.26 6.51
C THR A 69 -12.22 30.65 6.04
N THR A 70 -12.27 29.56 5.26
CA THR A 70 -11.07 29.05 4.59
C THR A 70 -10.56 30.17 3.71
N THR A 71 -9.43 30.76 4.10
CA THR A 71 -8.89 31.92 3.37
C THR A 71 -8.50 31.47 1.96
N LEU A 72 -8.54 32.36 0.96
CA LEU A 72 -8.11 32.03 -0.41
C LEU A 72 -6.69 31.42 -0.45
N ALA A 73 -5.82 31.84 0.47
CA ALA A 73 -4.48 31.28 0.63
C ALA A 73 -4.51 29.81 1.09
N GLU A 74 -5.37 29.48 2.04
CA GLU A 74 -5.59 28.11 2.53
C GLU A 74 -6.20 27.21 1.45
N ALA A 75 -7.18 27.71 0.69
CA ALA A 75 -7.76 26.97 -0.43
C ALA A 75 -6.74 26.68 -1.54
N LYS A 76 -5.90 27.67 -1.90
CA LYS A 76 -4.80 27.48 -2.87
C LYS A 76 -3.79 26.44 -2.40
N ARG A 77 -3.46 26.46 -1.11
CA ARG A 77 -2.55 25.50 -0.50
C ARG A 77 -3.10 24.07 -0.53
N LEU A 78 -4.35 23.87 -0.10
CA LEU A 78 -4.99 22.55 -0.17
C LEU A 78 -5.03 22.03 -1.61
N HIS A 79 -5.25 22.92 -2.58
CA HIS A 79 -5.17 22.57 -3.99
C HIS A 79 -3.74 22.14 -4.40
N GLU A 80 -2.68 22.83 -3.97
CA GLU A 80 -1.29 22.41 -4.21
C GLU A 80 -1.01 21.02 -3.61
N ILE A 81 -1.47 20.75 -2.38
CA ILE A 81 -1.32 19.45 -1.71
C ILE A 81 -1.99 18.34 -2.54
N VAL A 82 -3.24 18.54 -2.96
CA VAL A 82 -3.96 17.54 -3.76
C VAL A 82 -3.27 17.26 -5.09
N LYS A 83 -2.68 18.28 -5.73
CA LYS A 83 -1.91 18.08 -6.97
C LYS A 83 -0.66 17.21 -6.73
N VAL A 84 0.05 17.46 -5.65
CA VAL A 84 1.26 16.71 -5.27
C VAL A 84 0.90 15.26 -4.92
N GLN A 85 -0.15 15.05 -4.14
CA GLN A 85 -0.64 13.71 -3.80
C GLN A 85 -1.07 12.91 -5.03
N ARG A 86 -1.75 13.55 -6.00
CA ARG A 86 -2.09 12.93 -7.29
C ARG A 86 -0.84 12.54 -8.08
N ALA A 87 0.16 13.42 -8.12
CA ALA A 87 1.42 13.16 -8.82
C ALA A 87 2.20 12.01 -8.17
N LYS A 88 2.18 11.90 -6.84
CA LYS A 88 2.75 10.79 -6.08
C LYS A 88 2.06 9.47 -6.39
N LEU A 89 0.74 9.41 -6.31
CA LEU A 89 -0.01 8.20 -6.63
C LEU A 89 0.22 7.76 -8.09
N ALA A 90 0.27 8.70 -9.03
CA ALA A 90 0.59 8.41 -10.43
C ALA A 90 2.01 7.85 -10.58
N PHE A 91 2.99 8.44 -9.89
CA PHE A 91 4.37 7.96 -9.89
C PHE A 91 4.50 6.55 -9.28
N GLU A 92 3.91 6.29 -8.12
CA GLU A 92 3.91 4.95 -7.50
C GLU A 92 3.26 3.89 -8.40
N ARG A 93 2.18 4.28 -9.10
CA ARG A 93 1.55 3.43 -10.12
C ARG A 93 2.49 3.14 -11.28
N GLU A 94 3.16 4.16 -11.82
CA GLU A 94 4.17 4.02 -12.88
C GLU A 94 5.32 3.10 -12.45
N GLN A 95 5.77 3.21 -11.20
CA GLN A 95 6.81 2.34 -10.61
C GLN A 95 6.32 0.92 -10.30
N GLY A 96 5.02 0.62 -10.48
CA GLY A 96 4.46 -0.70 -10.19
C GLY A 96 4.38 -1.02 -8.69
N GLN A 97 4.37 0.00 -7.83
CA GLN A 97 4.31 -0.14 -6.37
C GLN A 97 2.88 -0.29 -5.84
N LEU A 98 1.86 -0.04 -6.67
CA LEU A 98 0.46 -0.10 -6.27
C LEU A 98 -0.21 -1.38 -6.77
N VAL A 99 -1.02 -1.98 -5.90
CA VAL A 99 -1.92 -3.08 -6.23
C VAL A 99 -3.38 -2.63 -6.12
N GLU A 100 -4.24 -3.10 -7.01
CA GLU A 100 -5.69 -2.89 -6.87
C GLU A 100 -6.19 -3.70 -5.67
N THR A 101 -6.72 -3.01 -4.65
CA THR A 101 -7.20 -3.65 -3.42
C THR A 101 -8.20 -4.77 -3.71
N ALA A 102 -9.17 -4.56 -4.60
CA ALA A 102 -10.16 -5.59 -4.89
C ALA A 102 -9.56 -6.78 -5.68
N ALA A 103 -8.55 -6.58 -6.54
CA ALA A 103 -7.81 -7.71 -7.14
C ALA A 103 -6.98 -8.47 -6.10
N ALA A 104 -6.29 -7.76 -5.21
CA ALA A 104 -5.53 -8.37 -4.13
C ALA A 104 -6.45 -9.23 -3.25
N THR A 105 -7.58 -8.67 -2.80
CA THR A 105 -8.61 -9.39 -2.04
C THR A 105 -9.09 -10.62 -2.80
N ARG A 106 -9.54 -10.47 -4.06
CA ARG A 106 -10.02 -11.61 -4.87
C ARG A 106 -8.97 -12.72 -4.98
N THR A 107 -7.71 -12.34 -5.20
CA THR A 107 -6.59 -13.29 -5.38
C THR A 107 -6.29 -14.04 -4.08
N VAL A 108 -6.19 -13.32 -2.96
CA VAL A 108 -5.93 -13.93 -1.65
C VAL A 108 -7.07 -14.87 -1.25
N PHE A 109 -8.33 -14.44 -1.42
CA PHE A 109 -9.49 -15.30 -1.14
C PHE A 109 -9.53 -16.54 -2.04
N ALA A 110 -9.25 -16.39 -3.33
CA ALA A 110 -9.20 -17.53 -4.25
C ALA A 110 -8.10 -18.52 -3.84
N ARG A 111 -6.93 -18.03 -3.44
CA ARG A 111 -5.83 -18.84 -2.95
C ARG A 111 -6.19 -19.59 -1.66
N ALA A 112 -6.70 -18.88 -0.64
CA ALA A 112 -7.10 -19.49 0.62
C ALA A 112 -8.19 -20.54 0.44
N ARG A 113 -9.16 -20.29 -0.47
CA ARG A 113 -10.18 -21.28 -0.83
C ARG A 113 -9.57 -22.52 -1.47
N ALA A 114 -8.65 -22.34 -2.42
CA ALA A 114 -7.97 -23.45 -3.08
C ALA A 114 -7.16 -24.29 -2.08
N GLU A 115 -6.51 -23.65 -1.10
CA GLU A 115 -5.79 -24.34 -0.03
C GLU A 115 -6.75 -25.16 0.84
N ARG A 116 -7.86 -24.57 1.31
CA ARG A 116 -8.91 -25.29 2.04
C ARG A 116 -9.41 -26.51 1.28
N ASP A 117 -9.74 -26.33 0.00
CA ASP A 117 -10.26 -27.41 -0.85
C ASP A 117 -9.20 -28.50 -1.06
N ALA A 118 -7.91 -28.14 -1.18
CA ALA A 118 -6.81 -29.08 -1.26
C ALA A 118 -6.61 -29.89 0.04
N HIS A 119 -6.74 -29.28 1.21
CA HIS A 119 -6.72 -29.96 2.50
C HIS A 119 -7.86 -30.98 2.63
N MET A 120 -9.08 -30.59 2.26
CA MET A 120 -10.21 -31.52 2.28
C MET A 120 -10.03 -32.67 1.28
N ALA A 121 -9.52 -32.39 0.08
CA ALA A 121 -9.23 -33.42 -0.91
C ALA A 121 -8.11 -34.38 -0.43
N TRP A 122 -7.13 -33.88 0.33
CA TRP A 122 -6.13 -34.73 0.96
C TRP A 122 -6.77 -35.69 1.97
N VAL A 123 -7.71 -35.24 2.80
CA VAL A 123 -8.46 -36.13 3.72
C VAL A 123 -9.17 -37.25 2.96
N GLN A 124 -9.86 -36.95 1.85
CA GLN A 124 -10.55 -37.96 1.04
C GLN A 124 -9.61 -39.07 0.56
N ARG A 125 -8.37 -38.73 0.20
CA ARG A 125 -7.39 -39.70 -0.32
C ARG A 125 -6.66 -40.44 0.80
N THR A 126 -6.34 -39.75 1.90
CA THR A 126 -5.47 -40.29 2.96
C THR A 126 -6.22 -41.14 3.97
N ALA A 127 -7.45 -40.78 4.33
CA ALA A 127 -8.23 -41.52 5.32
C ALA A 127 -8.36 -43.03 5.04
N PRO A 128 -8.71 -43.49 3.82
CA PRO A 128 -8.81 -44.93 3.56
C PRO A 128 -7.46 -45.65 3.60
N LEU A 129 -6.38 -44.98 3.19
CA LEU A 129 -5.02 -45.55 3.27
C LEU A 129 -4.59 -45.71 4.73
N LEU A 130 -4.83 -44.70 5.55
CA LEU A 130 -4.53 -44.72 6.97
C LEU A 130 -5.35 -45.80 7.70
N ALA A 131 -6.62 -45.96 7.36
CA ALA A 131 -7.47 -47.01 7.91
C ALA A 131 -6.93 -48.41 7.58
N ALA A 132 -6.51 -48.63 6.33
CA ALA A 132 -5.93 -49.90 5.90
C ALA A 132 -4.61 -50.20 6.61
N GLU A 133 -3.73 -49.20 6.75
CA GLU A 133 -2.44 -49.32 7.42
C GLU A 133 -2.59 -49.68 8.91
N LEU A 134 -3.56 -49.06 9.59
CA LEU A 134 -3.80 -49.26 11.02
C LEU A 134 -4.79 -50.39 11.34
N GLY A 135 -5.37 -51.03 10.32
CA GLY A 135 -6.44 -52.03 10.50
C GLY A 135 -7.71 -51.46 11.14
N ALA A 136 -7.97 -50.16 10.95
CA ALA A 136 -9.11 -49.45 11.53
C ALA A 136 -10.33 -49.43 10.60
N ASP A 137 -11.51 -49.08 11.13
CA ASP A 137 -12.72 -48.90 10.33
C ASP A 137 -12.56 -47.71 9.36
N PRO A 138 -12.71 -47.90 8.03
CA PRO A 138 -12.51 -46.83 7.05
C PRO A 138 -13.47 -45.65 7.20
N ARG A 139 -14.73 -45.92 7.54
CA ARG A 139 -15.77 -44.89 7.66
C ARG A 139 -15.54 -44.04 8.92
N ALA A 140 -15.22 -44.67 10.04
CA ALA A 140 -14.90 -44.00 11.29
C ALA A 140 -13.60 -43.18 11.16
N THR A 141 -12.58 -43.75 10.50
CA THR A 141 -11.30 -43.06 10.26
C THR A 141 -11.50 -41.80 9.41
N PHE A 142 -12.27 -41.91 8.32
CA PHE A 142 -12.63 -40.77 7.48
C PHE A 142 -13.38 -39.70 8.26
N ALA A 143 -14.43 -40.08 9.00
CA ALA A 143 -15.23 -39.13 9.77
C ALA A 143 -14.39 -38.40 10.84
N ALA A 144 -13.47 -39.11 11.51
CA ALA A 144 -12.57 -38.50 12.47
C ALA A 144 -11.61 -37.50 11.82
N LEU A 145 -10.97 -37.89 10.71
CA LEU A 145 -10.00 -37.04 10.02
C LEU A 145 -10.66 -35.82 9.36
N ASP A 146 -11.85 -35.97 8.75
CA ASP A 146 -12.63 -34.87 8.18
C ASP A 146 -12.99 -33.83 9.25
N ARG A 147 -13.48 -34.27 10.41
CA ARG A 147 -13.77 -33.39 11.54
C ARG A 147 -12.51 -32.65 12.02
N MET A 148 -11.41 -33.36 12.28
CA MET A 148 -10.16 -32.75 12.76
C MET A 148 -9.57 -31.75 11.76
N MET A 149 -9.63 -32.06 10.45
CA MET A 149 -9.16 -31.13 9.42
C MET A 149 -10.02 -29.86 9.38
N ARG A 150 -11.34 -29.98 9.52
CA ARG A 150 -12.23 -28.81 9.57
C ARG A 150 -11.97 -27.94 10.80
N GLU A 151 -11.84 -28.56 11.97
CA GLU A 151 -11.48 -27.86 13.21
C GLU A 151 -10.13 -27.13 13.05
N HIS A 152 -9.16 -27.77 12.41
CA HIS A 152 -7.87 -27.14 12.11
C HIS A 152 -7.99 -25.95 11.16
N LEU A 153 -8.75 -26.09 10.07
CA LEU A 153 -8.97 -25.01 9.10
C LEU A 153 -9.74 -23.83 9.70
N GLU A 154 -10.66 -24.10 10.63
CA GLU A 154 -11.38 -23.07 11.39
C GLU A 154 -10.43 -22.33 12.33
N HIS A 155 -9.58 -23.05 13.06
CA HIS A 155 -8.53 -22.43 13.87
C HIS A 155 -7.60 -21.54 13.03
N LEU A 156 -7.20 -21.98 11.84
CA LEU A 156 -6.39 -21.17 10.93
C LEU A 156 -7.13 -19.91 10.43
N ALA A 157 -8.45 -19.98 10.26
CA ALA A 157 -9.25 -18.84 9.83
C ALA A 157 -9.39 -17.77 10.93
N ASP A 158 -9.35 -18.17 12.20
CA ASP A 158 -9.38 -17.26 13.36
C ASP A 158 -8.03 -16.60 13.66
N LEU A 159 -6.94 -17.11 13.10
CA LEU A 159 -5.62 -16.51 13.29
C LEU A 159 -5.54 -15.17 12.56
N PRO A 160 -5.19 -14.08 13.25
CA PRO A 160 -4.99 -12.80 12.58
C PRO A 160 -3.83 -12.92 11.59
N LEU A 161 -4.01 -12.37 10.40
CA LEU A 161 -2.89 -12.14 9.49
C LEU A 161 -1.87 -11.28 10.27
N GLY A 162 -0.63 -11.76 10.37
CA GLY A 162 0.46 -10.95 10.93
C GLY A 162 0.53 -9.59 10.21
N SER A 163 1.06 -8.57 10.89
CA SER A 163 1.28 -7.28 10.24
C SER A 163 2.07 -7.49 8.95
N LEU A 164 1.56 -6.96 7.83
CA LEU A 164 2.34 -6.79 6.61
C LEU A 164 3.39 -5.71 6.91
N SER A 165 4.43 -6.08 7.65
CA SER A 165 5.63 -5.25 7.71
C SER A 165 6.29 -5.38 6.36
N ASP A 166 6.43 -4.27 5.65
CA ASP A 166 7.40 -4.19 4.55
C ASP A 166 8.73 -4.67 5.13
N GLY A 167 9.23 -5.80 4.64
CA GLY A 167 10.50 -6.35 5.10
C GLY A 167 11.57 -5.28 4.99
N ALA A 168 12.16 -4.91 6.14
CA ALA A 168 13.23 -3.94 6.24
C ALA A 168 14.49 -4.39 5.47
#